data_AF-K8GFP4-F1
#
_entry.id   AF-K8GFP4-F1
#
_cell.length_a   1.000
_cell.length_b   1.000
_cell.length_c   1.000
_cell.angle_alpha   90.00
_cell.angle_beta   90.00
_cell.angle_gamma   90.00
#
_symmetry.space_group_name_H-M   'P 1'
#
loop_
_entity.id
_entity.type
_entity.pdbx_description
1 polymer ?
#
loop_
_entity_poly.entity_id
_entity_poly.type
_entity_poly.pdbx_seq_one_letter_code
_entity_poly.pdbx_strand_id
1 'polypeptide(L)'
;MPSNNHVIFFHPDGTSPSHFAAARFVEYGPDGRLNWDKLDRAAVYLGHMQDQLGGTSNAGAVSHATGAKVYAESFGLNQDNSPVTSLAGTVGKTIVQEAVEARKVTALVQSGAIFEPGTAAFVAQVPEITVDGRRIPPRQRTAEIARQVVLSGVDFILGGGEVTLLPVGTAGVHGTAAEYDAISTNPL
;
A
#
# COMPACT_ATOMS: atom_id res chain seq x y z
N MET A 1 -14.42 14.68 -24.24
CA MET A 1 -13.13 15.26 -23.85
C MET A 1 -12.65 14.50 -22.62
N PRO A 2 -11.46 13.88 -22.59
CA PRO A 2 -10.83 13.60 -21.31
C PRO A 2 -10.57 14.96 -20.67
N SER A 3 -11.20 15.27 -19.55
CA SER A 3 -10.77 16.41 -18.74
C SER A 3 -9.37 16.09 -18.22
N ASN A 4 -8.48 17.10 -18.21
CA ASN A 4 -7.12 17.04 -17.62
C ASN A 4 -7.18 16.90 -16.09
N ASN A 5 -7.91 15.90 -15.60
CA ASN A 5 -8.10 15.64 -14.19
C ASN A 5 -7.01 14.68 -13.73
N HIS A 6 -6.19 15.17 -12.81
CA HIS A 6 -5.16 14.42 -12.11
C HIS A 6 -5.60 14.25 -10.65
N VAL A 7 -5.26 13.09 -10.07
CA VAL A 7 -5.47 12.81 -8.66
C VAL A 7 -4.12 12.50 -8.06
N ILE A 8 -3.77 13.18 -6.97
CA ILE A 8 -2.60 12.87 -6.16
C ILE A 8 -3.11 12.46 -4.80
N PHE A 9 -2.75 11.24 -4.38
CA PHE A 9 -3.13 10.69 -3.09
C PHE A 9 -1.88 10.56 -2.22
N PHE A 10 -1.89 11.22 -1.06
CA PHE A 10 -0.84 11.12 -0.06
C PHE A 10 -1.34 10.25 1.10
N HIS A 11 -0.61 9.17 1.41
CA HIS A 11 -0.91 8.28 2.52
C HIS A 11 0.19 8.35 3.59
N PRO A 12 0.02 9.20 4.62
CA PRO A 12 0.93 9.22 5.75
C PRO A 12 0.55 8.08 6.73
N ASP A 13 1.19 6.92 6.58
CA ASP A 13 0.89 5.71 7.38
C ASP A 13 0.97 6.01 8.90
N GLY A 14 0.05 5.44 9.67
CA GLY A 14 -0.05 5.62 11.13
C GLY A 14 -0.34 7.05 11.61
N THR A 15 -0.58 8.01 10.72
CA THR A 15 -0.61 9.43 11.08
C THR A 15 -1.99 9.85 11.59
N SER A 16 -2.05 10.15 12.88
CA SER A 16 -3.23 10.69 13.56
C SER A 16 -3.20 12.23 13.67
N PRO A 17 -4.31 12.89 14.08
CA PRO A 17 -4.32 14.33 14.32
C PRO A 17 -3.25 14.82 15.31
N SER A 18 -2.84 13.98 16.28
CA SER A 18 -1.78 14.34 17.23
C SER A 18 -0.40 14.41 16.57
N HIS A 19 -0.14 13.61 15.53
CA HIS A 19 1.11 13.68 14.77
C HIS A 19 1.20 14.99 13.97
N PHE A 20 0.11 15.41 13.32
CA PHE A 20 0.04 16.72 12.66
C PHE A 20 0.20 17.88 13.66
N ALA A 21 -0.34 17.76 14.88
CA ALA A 21 -0.13 18.75 15.93
C ALA A 21 1.34 18.82 16.37
N ALA A 22 1.98 17.67 16.60
CA ALA A 22 3.40 17.62 16.94
C ALA A 22 4.28 18.25 15.86
N ALA A 23 4.04 17.92 14.59
CA ALA A 23 4.77 18.49 13.46
C ALA A 23 4.61 20.02 13.36
N ARG A 24 3.40 20.56 13.62
CA ARG A 24 3.20 22.03 13.70
C ARG A 24 4.07 22.65 14.79
N PHE A 25 4.05 22.09 15.99
CA PHE A 25 4.74 22.67 17.14
C PHE A 25 6.26 22.67 16.96
N VAL A 26 6.81 21.59 16.41
CA VAL A 26 8.25 21.46 16.20
C VAL A 26 8.74 22.36 15.07
N GLU A 27 8.05 22.39 13.93
CA GLU A 27 8.55 23.05 12.72
C GLU A 27 8.14 24.52 12.59
N TYR A 28 6.98 24.90 13.14
CA TYR A 28 6.37 26.22 12.91
C TYR A 28 5.94 26.94 14.20
N GLY A 29 6.11 26.31 15.37
CA GLY A 29 5.65 26.84 16.66
C GLY A 29 4.13 26.69 16.88
N PRO A 30 3.62 27.13 18.05
CA PRO A 30 2.25 26.86 18.50
C PRO A 30 1.16 27.46 17.59
N ASP A 31 1.41 28.62 16.98
CA ASP A 31 0.49 29.31 16.07
C ASP A 31 0.69 28.91 14.60
N GLY A 32 1.67 28.05 14.33
CA GLY A 32 2.05 27.61 12.99
C GLY A 32 1.00 26.74 12.28
N ARG A 33 1.19 26.59 10.96
CA ARG A 33 0.34 25.78 10.08
C ARG A 33 1.21 24.99 9.10
N LEU A 34 0.93 23.70 8.96
CA LEU A 34 1.47 22.85 7.91
C LEU A 34 0.80 23.20 6.57
N ASN A 35 1.39 22.76 5.45
CA ASN A 35 0.72 22.85 4.16
C ASN A 35 -0.59 22.04 4.11
N TRP A 36 -0.69 20.97 4.91
CA TRP A 36 -1.93 20.20 5.11
C TRP A 36 -3.07 21.06 5.67
N ASP A 37 -2.77 22.00 6.56
CA ASP A 37 -3.78 22.85 7.20
C ASP A 37 -4.30 23.95 6.25
N LYS A 38 -3.68 24.11 5.08
CA LYS A 38 -4.10 25.06 4.04
C LYS A 38 -5.12 24.47 3.06
N LEU A 39 -5.44 23.18 3.18
CA LEU A 39 -6.47 22.55 2.35
C LEU A 39 -7.86 23.06 2.75
N ASP A 40 -8.67 23.48 1.78
CA ASP A 40 -10.00 24.06 2.02
C ASP A 40 -11.01 23.09 2.66
N ARG A 41 -10.73 21.78 2.58
CA ARG A 41 -11.61 20.74 3.10
C ARG A 41 -10.82 19.74 3.93
N ALA A 42 -11.35 19.43 5.11
CA ALA A 42 -10.91 18.36 5.97
C ALA A 42 -12.12 17.57 6.44
N ALA A 43 -11.94 16.26 6.61
CA ALA A 43 -12.97 15.36 7.10
C ALA A 43 -12.35 14.28 8.00
N VAL A 44 -13.15 13.76 8.92
CA VAL A 44 -12.80 12.58 9.70
C VAL A 44 -13.30 11.35 8.95
N TYR A 45 -12.44 10.35 8.78
CA TYR A 45 -12.85 9.04 8.27
C TYR A 45 -12.73 7.97 9.36
N LEU A 46 -13.62 6.97 9.30
CA LEU A 46 -13.68 5.90 10.30
C LEU A 46 -12.97 4.65 9.79
N GLY A 47 -11.73 4.47 10.23
CA GLY A 47 -10.82 3.43 9.75
C GLY A 47 -10.96 2.05 10.41
N HIS A 48 -12.15 1.64 10.87
CA HIS A 48 -12.37 0.26 11.35
C HIS A 48 -12.50 -0.72 10.17
N MET A 49 -12.07 -1.97 10.39
CA MET A 49 -12.13 -3.07 9.43
C MET A 49 -13.45 -3.84 9.60
N GLN A 50 -13.76 -4.78 8.70
CA GLN A 50 -14.99 -5.58 8.79
C GLN A 50 -15.07 -6.40 10.09
N ASP A 51 -13.92 -6.78 10.65
CA ASP A 51 -13.76 -7.74 11.74
C ASP A 51 -13.08 -7.16 13.00
N GLN A 52 -12.66 -5.89 12.98
CA GLN A 52 -12.06 -5.23 14.15
C GLN A 52 -12.16 -3.71 14.14
N LEU A 53 -12.06 -3.10 15.33
CA LEU A 53 -12.14 -1.64 15.52
C LEU A 53 -10.88 -0.91 15.02
N GLY A 54 -9.70 -1.53 15.17
CA GLY A 54 -8.43 -0.96 14.76
C GLY A 54 -8.19 -1.13 13.25
N GLY A 55 -7.73 -0.08 12.58
CA GLY A 55 -7.23 -0.21 11.22
C GLY A 55 -5.88 -0.93 11.17
N THR A 56 -5.60 -1.61 10.06
CA THR A 56 -4.27 -2.12 9.72
C THR A 56 -3.78 -1.40 8.46
N SER A 57 -2.46 -1.25 8.27
CA SER A 57 -1.94 -0.56 7.07
C SER A 57 -2.39 -1.25 5.78
N ASN A 58 -2.41 -2.59 5.75
CA ASN A 58 -2.81 -3.35 4.57
C ASN A 58 -4.29 -3.19 4.23
N ALA A 59 -5.20 -3.51 5.15
CA ALA A 59 -6.64 -3.44 4.88
C ALA A 59 -7.13 -1.98 4.76
N GLY A 60 -6.48 -1.05 5.46
CA GLY A 60 -6.68 0.39 5.27
C GLY A 60 -6.30 0.84 3.86
N ALA A 61 -5.14 0.42 3.36
CA ALA A 61 -4.71 0.73 1.99
C ALA A 61 -5.63 0.10 0.93
N VAL A 62 -6.09 -1.14 1.13
CA VAL A 62 -7.11 -1.76 0.26
C VAL A 62 -8.40 -0.94 0.26
N SER A 63 -8.83 -0.45 1.43
CA SER A 63 -10.02 0.41 1.55
C SER A 63 -9.83 1.74 0.83
N HIS A 64 -8.64 2.34 0.86
CA HIS A 64 -8.32 3.54 0.08
C HIS A 64 -8.30 3.25 -1.43
N ALA A 65 -7.75 2.10 -1.84
CA ALA A 65 -7.58 1.72 -3.23
C ALA A 65 -8.89 1.33 -3.92
N THR A 66 -9.84 0.77 -3.17
CA THR A 66 -11.09 0.22 -3.71
C THR A 66 -12.33 0.99 -3.27
N GLY A 67 -12.27 1.76 -2.18
CA GLY A 67 -13.43 2.37 -1.54
C GLY A 67 -14.31 1.38 -0.75
N ALA A 68 -13.88 0.13 -0.58
CA ALA A 68 -14.62 -0.91 0.14
C ALA A 68 -13.90 -1.33 1.43
N LYS A 69 -14.66 -1.51 2.52
CA LYS A 69 -14.10 -2.11 3.74
C LYS A 69 -13.84 -3.58 3.53
N VAL A 70 -12.75 -4.07 4.10
CA VAL A 70 -12.30 -5.47 4.07
C VAL A 70 -11.90 -5.94 5.47
N TYR A 71 -11.65 -7.24 5.63
CA TYR A 71 -11.13 -7.83 6.87
C TYR A 71 -9.68 -7.38 7.14
N ALA A 72 -9.25 -7.46 8.40
CA ALA A 72 -8.03 -6.82 8.89
C ALA A 72 -6.73 -7.24 8.20
N GLU A 73 -6.63 -8.48 7.74
CA GLU A 73 -5.42 -8.99 7.10
C GLU A 73 -5.46 -8.92 5.57
N SER A 74 -6.53 -8.37 4.99
CA SER A 74 -6.66 -8.23 3.54
C SER A 74 -5.48 -7.52 2.91
N PHE A 75 -5.00 -8.08 1.80
CA PHE A 75 -4.12 -7.42 0.85
C PHE A 75 -4.72 -7.56 -0.55
N GLY A 76 -5.90 -6.95 -0.75
CA GLY A 76 -6.58 -6.86 -2.05
C GLY A 76 -7.64 -7.93 -2.33
N LEU A 77 -7.85 -8.86 -1.40
CA LEU A 77 -8.87 -9.91 -1.47
C LEU A 77 -9.77 -9.88 -0.22
N ASN A 78 -10.97 -10.47 -0.32
CA ASN A 78 -11.83 -10.75 0.83
C ASN A 78 -11.28 -11.93 1.66
N GLN A 79 -11.87 -12.18 2.84
CA GLN A 79 -11.40 -13.23 3.75
C GLN A 79 -11.50 -14.64 3.14
N ASP A 80 -12.44 -14.86 2.24
CA ASP A 80 -12.62 -16.09 1.48
C ASP A 80 -11.75 -16.15 0.20
N ASN A 81 -10.78 -15.24 0.06
CA ASN A 81 -9.94 -15.03 -1.12
C ASN A 81 -10.68 -14.61 -2.39
N SER A 82 -11.97 -14.27 -2.32
CA SER A 82 -12.68 -13.69 -3.45
C SER A 82 -12.17 -12.26 -3.73
N PRO A 83 -12.23 -11.78 -4.99
CA PRO A 83 -11.84 -10.41 -5.31
C PRO A 83 -12.76 -9.39 -4.62
N VAL A 84 -12.18 -8.28 -4.17
CA VAL A 84 -12.94 -7.15 -3.59
C VAL A 84 -13.73 -6.45 -4.69
N THR A 85 -15.01 -6.17 -4.46
CA THR A 85 -15.81 -5.27 -5.30
C THR A 85 -15.56 -3.84 -4.87
N SER A 86 -15.04 -3.00 -5.77
CA SER A 86 -14.78 -1.59 -5.50
C SER A 86 -16.07 -0.79 -5.34
N LEU A 87 -15.97 0.41 -4.79
CA LEU A 87 -17.08 1.37 -4.71
C LEU A 87 -17.60 1.78 -6.09
N ALA A 88 -16.77 1.68 -7.14
CA ALA A 88 -17.18 1.89 -8.52
C ALA A 88 -17.96 0.70 -9.12
N GLY A 89 -18.12 -0.39 -8.36
CA GLY A 89 -18.82 -1.61 -8.79
C GLY A 89 -17.95 -2.57 -9.61
N THR A 90 -16.66 -2.29 -9.78
CA THR A 90 -15.71 -3.14 -10.48
C THR A 90 -15.17 -4.23 -9.56
N VAL A 91 -15.19 -5.49 -10.01
CA VAL A 91 -14.71 -6.64 -9.23
C VAL A 91 -13.21 -6.82 -9.45
N GLY A 92 -12.46 -6.89 -8.36
CA GLY A 92 -11.01 -7.16 -8.39
C GLY A 92 -10.18 -6.01 -8.93
N LYS A 93 -10.71 -4.78 -8.95
CA LYS A 93 -10.00 -3.60 -9.46
C LYS A 93 -9.88 -2.51 -8.40
N THR A 94 -8.72 -1.89 -8.37
CA THR A 94 -8.45 -0.65 -7.64
C THR A 94 -8.58 0.55 -8.57
N ILE A 95 -8.62 1.75 -7.99
CA ILE A 95 -8.58 3.01 -8.74
C ILE A 95 -7.33 3.16 -9.62
N VAL A 96 -6.17 2.60 -9.21
CA VAL A 96 -4.94 2.68 -10.00
C VAL A 96 -4.99 1.70 -11.18
N GLN A 97 -5.50 0.49 -10.98
CA GLN A 97 -5.69 -0.46 -12.07
C GLN A 97 -6.68 0.07 -13.11
N GLU A 98 -7.76 0.74 -12.68
CA GLU A 98 -8.66 1.45 -13.60
C GLU A 98 -7.96 2.59 -14.34
N ALA A 99 -7.05 3.32 -13.69
CA ALA A 99 -6.26 4.37 -14.33
C ALA A 99 -5.29 3.82 -15.39
N VAL A 100 -4.63 2.68 -15.11
CA VAL A 100 -3.77 1.96 -16.06
C VAL A 100 -4.59 1.52 -17.28
N GLU A 101 -5.75 0.90 -17.07
CA GLU A 101 -6.64 0.48 -18.17
C GLU A 101 -7.15 1.67 -19.00
N ALA A 102 -7.42 2.80 -18.34
CA ALA A 102 -7.79 4.05 -18.99
C ALA A 102 -6.61 4.77 -19.67
N ARG A 103 -5.40 4.19 -19.66
CA ARG A 103 -4.16 4.76 -20.21
C ARG A 103 -3.84 6.14 -19.66
N LYS A 104 -4.12 6.36 -18.37
CA LYS A 104 -3.62 7.52 -17.64
C LYS A 104 -2.19 7.28 -17.23
N VAL A 105 -1.40 8.36 -17.13
CA VAL A 105 -0.08 8.31 -16.49
C VAL A 105 -0.27 8.03 -15.00
N THR A 106 0.43 7.03 -14.49
CA THR A 106 0.31 6.52 -13.12
C THR A 106 1.67 6.46 -12.44
N ALA A 107 1.67 6.66 -11.12
CA ALA A 107 2.87 6.57 -10.31
C ALA A 107 2.57 5.99 -8.93
N LEU A 108 3.48 5.15 -8.43
CA LEU A 108 3.53 4.68 -7.05
C LEU A 108 4.84 5.18 -6.43
N VAL A 109 4.73 5.96 -5.34
CA VAL A 109 5.87 6.58 -4.67
C VAL A 109 5.80 6.30 -3.18
N GLN A 110 6.86 5.72 -2.63
CA GLN A 110 6.92 5.22 -1.27
C GLN A 110 8.31 5.41 -0.66
N SER A 111 8.37 5.80 0.61
CA SER A 111 9.62 5.89 1.37
C SER A 111 10.10 4.54 1.93
N GLY A 112 9.20 3.56 2.06
CA GLY A 112 9.49 2.20 2.50
C GLY A 112 9.85 1.24 1.36
N ALA A 113 9.76 -0.07 1.63
CA ALA A 113 10.01 -1.12 0.64
C ALA A 113 8.86 -1.24 -0.36
N ILE A 114 9.12 -1.61 -1.61
CA ILE A 114 8.12 -1.71 -2.70
C ILE A 114 6.86 -2.52 -2.35
N PHE A 115 6.96 -3.48 -1.43
CA PHE A 115 5.86 -4.32 -0.98
C PHE A 115 5.01 -3.72 0.15
N GLU A 116 5.40 -2.56 0.69
CA GLU A 116 4.65 -1.96 1.80
C GLU A 116 3.26 -1.51 1.34
N PRO A 117 2.21 -1.72 2.16
CA PRO A 117 0.85 -1.67 1.67
C PRO A 117 0.39 -0.29 1.22
N GLY A 118 0.97 0.78 1.76
CA GLY A 118 0.58 2.16 1.49
C GLY A 118 0.56 2.53 0.00
N THR A 119 1.33 1.81 -0.83
CA THR A 119 1.24 1.88 -2.29
C THR A 119 0.94 0.51 -2.93
N ALA A 120 1.52 -0.57 -2.43
CA ALA A 120 1.41 -1.87 -3.08
C ALA A 120 -0.03 -2.43 -3.13
N ALA A 121 -0.87 -2.15 -2.13
CA ALA A 121 -2.27 -2.57 -2.12
C ALA A 121 -3.12 -1.93 -3.23
N PHE A 122 -2.61 -0.90 -3.90
CA PHE A 122 -3.26 -0.30 -5.07
C PHE A 122 -3.07 -1.12 -6.34
N VAL A 123 -2.20 -2.12 -6.38
CA VAL A 123 -1.95 -2.91 -7.59
C VAL A 123 -1.75 -4.40 -7.35
N ALA A 124 -1.50 -4.81 -6.10
CA ALA A 124 -1.28 -6.20 -5.74
C ALA A 124 -2.45 -6.78 -4.93
N GLN A 125 -2.74 -8.05 -5.21
CA GLN A 125 -3.76 -8.87 -4.57
C GLN A 125 -3.13 -10.22 -4.22
N VAL A 126 -3.00 -10.50 -2.93
CA VAL A 126 -2.38 -11.75 -2.47
C VAL A 126 -3.25 -12.46 -1.43
N PRO A 127 -3.52 -13.77 -1.59
CA PRO A 127 -4.22 -14.54 -0.59
C PRO A 127 -3.29 -14.93 0.55
N GLU A 128 -3.90 -15.27 1.69
CA GLU A 128 -3.25 -16.04 2.75
C GLU A 128 -2.85 -17.42 2.20
N ILE A 129 -1.69 -17.92 2.61
CA ILE A 129 -1.23 -19.27 2.25
C ILE A 129 -0.77 -20.03 3.48
N THR A 130 -0.64 -21.35 3.35
CA THR A 130 -0.02 -22.20 4.37
C THR A 130 1.19 -22.91 3.77
N VAL A 131 2.33 -22.84 4.46
CA VAL A 131 3.58 -23.52 4.09
C VAL A 131 4.05 -24.33 5.29
N ASP A 132 4.25 -25.64 5.11
CA ASP A 132 4.68 -26.56 6.17
C ASP A 132 3.84 -26.47 7.46
N GLY A 133 2.53 -26.33 7.31
CA GLY A 133 1.59 -26.19 8.42
C GLY A 133 1.61 -24.83 9.13
N ARG A 134 2.39 -23.86 8.63
CA ARG A 134 2.41 -22.49 9.13
C ARG A 134 1.59 -21.57 8.25
N ARG A 135 0.74 -20.78 8.90
CA ARG A 135 -0.05 -19.71 8.28
C ARG A 135 0.86 -18.55 7.92
N ILE A 136 0.79 -18.11 6.66
CA ILE A 136 1.48 -16.92 6.15
C ILE A 136 0.42 -15.88 5.76
N PRO A 137 0.21 -14.84 6.59
CA PRO A 137 -0.71 -13.75 6.31
C PRO A 137 -0.40 -13.08 4.96
N PRO A 138 -1.42 -12.52 4.27
CA PRO A 138 -1.25 -11.84 2.98
C PRO A 138 -0.10 -10.84 2.95
N ARG A 139 0.00 -9.97 3.97
CA ARG A 139 1.04 -8.92 4.07
C ARG A 139 2.46 -9.47 4.13
N GLN A 140 2.67 -10.71 4.58
CA GLN A 140 4.00 -11.34 4.64
C GLN A 140 4.46 -11.89 3.29
N ARG A 141 3.60 -11.88 2.25
CA ARG A 141 3.95 -12.35 0.91
C ARG A 141 4.75 -11.31 0.12
N THR A 142 5.78 -10.74 0.75
CA THR A 142 6.54 -9.56 0.28
C THR A 142 7.09 -9.73 -1.14
N ALA A 143 7.67 -10.89 -1.47
CA ALA A 143 8.18 -11.16 -2.80
C ALA A 143 7.08 -11.23 -3.88
N GLU A 144 5.93 -11.84 -3.58
CA GLU A 144 4.80 -11.89 -4.52
C GLU A 144 4.17 -10.50 -4.69
N ILE A 145 4.03 -9.75 -3.60
CA ILE A 145 3.55 -8.37 -3.65
C ILE A 145 4.49 -7.52 -4.53
N ALA A 146 5.81 -7.58 -4.28
CA ALA A 146 6.80 -6.86 -5.07
C ALA A 146 6.71 -7.22 -6.56
N ARG A 147 6.59 -8.52 -6.87
CA ARG A 147 6.39 -9.01 -8.25
C ARG A 147 5.14 -8.40 -8.90
N GLN A 148 4.00 -8.39 -8.20
CA GLN A 148 2.77 -7.80 -8.74
C GLN A 148 2.87 -6.28 -8.92
N VAL A 149 3.56 -5.57 -8.02
CA VAL A 149 3.82 -4.13 -8.17
C VAL A 149 4.66 -3.84 -9.41
N VAL A 150 5.76 -4.56 -9.62
CA VAL A 150 6.64 -4.38 -10.80
C VAL A 150 5.89 -4.69 -12.10
N LEU A 151 5.02 -5.70 -12.10
CA LEU A 151 4.26 -6.13 -13.28
C LEU A 151 2.90 -5.43 -13.44
N SER A 152 2.59 -4.43 -12.61
CA SER A 152 1.27 -3.80 -12.54
C SER A 152 0.88 -2.97 -13.77
N GLY A 153 1.85 -2.59 -14.60
CA GLY A 153 1.64 -1.66 -15.71
C GLY A 153 1.66 -0.18 -15.30
N VAL A 154 2.01 0.14 -14.05
CA VAL A 154 2.24 1.51 -13.60
C VAL A 154 3.49 2.09 -14.28
N ASP A 155 3.42 3.37 -14.70
CA ASP A 155 4.50 4.02 -15.46
C ASP A 155 5.74 4.33 -14.60
N PHE A 156 5.53 4.80 -13.36
CA PHE A 156 6.61 5.18 -12.45
C PHE A 156 6.47 4.49 -11.10
N ILE A 157 7.50 3.74 -10.70
CA ILE A 157 7.57 3.07 -9.40
C ILE A 157 8.83 3.55 -8.69
N LEU A 158 8.65 4.21 -7.55
CA LEU A 158 9.73 4.76 -6.73
C LEU A 158 9.57 4.22 -5.30
N GLY A 159 10.49 3.37 -4.87
CA GLY A 159 10.49 2.77 -3.53
C GLY A 159 11.79 2.03 -3.24
N GLY A 160 11.95 1.60 -1.98
CA GLY A 160 13.05 0.73 -1.55
C GLY A 160 12.71 -0.76 -1.67
N GLY A 161 13.34 -1.60 -0.83
CA GLY A 161 13.04 -3.03 -0.78
C GLY A 161 13.86 -3.87 -1.76
N GLU A 162 15.12 -3.48 -2.00
CA GLU A 162 16.06 -4.16 -2.88
C GLU A 162 16.10 -5.69 -2.70
N VAL A 163 15.98 -6.16 -1.45
CA VAL A 163 15.97 -7.59 -1.08
C VAL A 163 14.91 -8.43 -1.81
N THR A 164 13.77 -7.84 -2.21
CA THR A 164 12.71 -8.54 -2.97
C THR A 164 12.78 -8.31 -4.48
N LEU A 165 13.76 -7.54 -4.94
CA LEU A 165 13.88 -7.09 -6.34
C LEU A 165 15.06 -7.74 -7.07
N LEU A 166 15.89 -8.48 -6.36
CA LEU A 166 17.06 -9.16 -6.92
C LEU A 166 16.85 -10.69 -6.94
N PRO A 167 17.42 -11.40 -7.92
CA PRO A 167 17.44 -12.87 -7.90
C PRO A 167 18.20 -13.41 -6.70
N VAL A 168 17.80 -14.58 -6.20
CA VAL A 168 18.53 -15.34 -5.17
C VAL A 168 20.00 -15.50 -5.58
N GLY A 169 20.92 -15.32 -4.63
CA GLY A 169 22.36 -15.35 -4.85
C GLY A 169 22.96 -14.05 -5.41
N THR A 170 22.16 -12.98 -5.53
CA THR A 170 22.63 -11.68 -6.04
C THR A 170 22.86 -10.70 -4.88
N ALA A 171 24.04 -10.09 -4.84
CA ALA A 171 24.31 -9.00 -3.91
C ALA A 171 23.66 -7.70 -4.40
N GLY A 172 23.13 -6.92 -3.47
CA GLY A 172 22.62 -5.58 -3.74
C GLY A 172 23.60 -4.47 -3.37
N VAL A 173 23.14 -3.24 -3.52
CA VAL A 173 23.82 -2.03 -3.05
C VAL A 173 23.86 -1.99 -1.51
N HIS A 174 22.81 -2.48 -0.85
CA HIS A 174 22.65 -2.36 0.60
C HIS A 174 22.85 -3.67 1.39
N GLY A 175 23.22 -4.77 0.73
CA GLY A 175 23.43 -6.06 1.39
C GLY A 175 24.07 -7.10 0.49
N THR A 176 24.70 -8.08 1.12
CA THR A 176 25.31 -9.21 0.44
C THR A 176 24.26 -10.22 -0.02
N ALA A 177 24.62 -11.07 -0.98
CA ALA A 177 23.77 -12.18 -1.43
C ALA A 177 23.33 -13.07 -0.26
N ALA A 178 24.26 -13.40 0.65
CA ALA A 178 23.96 -14.26 1.81
C ALA A 178 22.95 -13.63 2.78
N GLU A 179 23.05 -12.31 3.03
CA GLU A 179 22.08 -11.60 3.87
C GLU A 179 20.69 -11.55 3.20
N TYR A 180 20.65 -11.31 1.90
CA TYR A 180 19.40 -11.23 1.15
C TYR A 180 18.73 -12.59 0.98
N ASP A 181 19.48 -13.65 0.74
CA ASP A 181 18.96 -15.00 0.66
C ASP A 181 18.38 -15.43 2.01
N ALA A 182 19.06 -15.10 3.12
CA ALA A 182 18.55 -15.38 4.46
C ALA A 182 17.23 -14.67 4.77
N ILE A 183 16.99 -13.48 4.21
CA ILE A 183 15.75 -12.71 4.39
C ILE A 183 14.66 -13.15 3.42
N SER A 184 14.99 -13.35 2.14
CA SER A 184 14.02 -13.57 1.05
C SER A 184 13.56 -15.02 0.92
N THR A 185 14.38 -15.98 1.35
CA THR A 185 14.02 -17.41 1.37
C THR A 185 13.42 -17.85 2.69
N ASN A 186 13.36 -16.94 3.68
CA ASN A 186 12.58 -17.19 4.88
C ASN A 186 11.10 -17.14 4.50
N PRO A 187 10.31 -18.20 4.75
CA PRO A 187 8.88 -18.17 4.50
C PRO A 187 8.12 -17.21 5.44
N LEU A 188 8.81 -16.54 6.37
CA LEU A 188 8.31 -15.53 7.33
C LEU A 188 8.88 -14.15 7.03
#